data_AF-A0A7S2VGV7-F1
#
_entry.id   AF-A0A7S2VGV7-F1
#
_cell.length_a   1.000
_cell.length_b   1.000
_cell.length_c   1.000
_cell.angle_alpha   90.00
_cell.angle_beta   90.00
_cell.angle_gamma   90.00
#
_symmetry.space_group_name_H-M   'P 1'
#
loop_
_entity.id
_entity.type
_entity.pdbx_description
1 polymer ?
#
loop_
_entity_poly.entity_id
_entity_poly.type
_entity_poly.pdbx_seq_one_letter_code
_entity_poly.pdbx_strand_id
1 'polypeptide(L)'
;EEYREFGSPPIDPRFRDKEWHQKQMELDRTDPRHNPNLNRDQSDPEFWYSAARKPLSKAILRSEQYWEKRRELWAKQYARVNDLNQKREMIADLLEDCSNEAKRLLAPILKYSVTQTVLGDMVVRAIDSDQAFHEVLEAPDSLAVLEGLRRKIDAGGEFAAAALLDEYEARRGLLAQSKAKALAGPGPEERKVSDVQTVAAMLNWGQKCKKDGMLEWE
;
A
#
# COMPACT_ATOMS: atom_id res chain seq x y z
N GLU A 1 15.76 21.63 14.58
CA GLU A 1 15.89 21.31 13.14
C GLU A 1 15.78 19.81 12.85
N GLU A 2 15.86 18.97 13.87
CA GLU A 2 15.89 17.49 13.83
C GLU A 2 14.77 16.78 13.05
N TYR A 3 13.59 17.39 12.87
CA TYR A 3 12.48 16.73 12.14
C TYR A 3 12.42 17.05 10.64
N ARG A 4 13.21 18.01 10.14
CA ARG A 4 13.25 18.33 8.70
C ARG A 4 13.86 17.20 7.88
N GLU A 5 14.86 16.51 8.43
CA GLU A 5 15.54 15.36 7.80
C GLU A 5 14.57 14.22 7.50
N PHE A 6 13.50 14.12 8.28
CA PHE A 6 12.47 13.11 8.11
C PHE A 6 11.36 13.54 7.13
N GLY A 7 11.40 14.76 6.60
CA GLY A 7 10.37 15.30 5.70
C GLY A 7 9.11 15.82 6.42
N SER A 8 9.21 16.15 7.71
CA SER A 8 8.11 16.77 8.45
C SER A 8 7.68 18.08 7.77
N PRO A 9 6.36 18.39 7.72
CA PRO A 9 5.89 19.65 7.17
C PRO A 9 6.59 20.84 7.84
N PRO A 10 7.01 21.87 7.07
CA PRO A 10 7.57 23.08 7.67
C PRO A 10 6.49 23.78 8.50
N ILE A 11 6.78 23.98 9.78
CA ILE A 11 5.96 24.78 10.68
C ILE A 11 6.26 26.26 10.39
N ASP A 12 5.22 27.10 10.21
CA ASP A 12 5.40 28.55 10.06
C ASP A 12 6.17 29.09 11.28
N PRO A 13 7.28 29.82 11.10
CA PRO A 13 8.06 30.38 12.20
C PRO A 13 7.24 31.20 13.19
N ARG A 14 6.14 31.83 12.75
CA ARG A 14 5.22 32.60 13.60
C ARG A 14 4.57 31.76 14.70
N PHE A 15 4.40 30.46 14.49
CA PHE A 15 3.88 29.56 15.53
C PHE A 15 4.87 29.29 16.66
N ARG A 16 6.13 29.74 16.55
CA ARG A 16 7.12 29.69 17.64
C ARG A 16 7.27 31.03 18.35
N ASP A 17 6.69 32.10 17.82
CA ASP A 17 6.76 33.45 18.38
C ASP A 17 5.68 33.63 19.45
N LYS A 18 6.13 33.91 20.69
CA LYS A 18 5.26 34.11 21.85
C LYS A 18 4.42 35.38 21.72
N GLU A 19 4.96 36.45 21.16
CA GLU A 19 4.22 37.71 20.99
C GLU A 19 3.12 37.57 19.94
N TRP A 20 3.41 36.82 18.87
CA TRP A 20 2.42 36.49 17.85
C TRP A 20 1.23 35.72 18.45
N HIS A 21 1.49 34.72 19.30
CA HIS A 21 0.43 33.96 19.98
C HIS A 21 -0.41 34.83 20.92
N GLN A 22 0.21 35.75 21.65
CA GLN A 22 -0.51 36.67 22.53
C GLN A 22 -1.44 37.59 21.72
N LYS A 23 -0.94 38.19 20.63
CA LYS A 23 -1.75 39.02 19.72
C LYS A 23 -2.88 38.23 19.08
N GLN A 24 -2.63 36.97 18.70
CA GLN A 24 -3.66 36.09 18.15
C GLN A 24 -4.75 35.73 19.17
N MET A 25 -4.38 35.42 20.41
CA MET A 25 -5.37 35.17 21.47
C MET A 25 -6.21 36.40 21.78
N GLU A 26 -5.62 37.59 21.72
CA GLU A 26 -6.32 38.85 21.94
C GLU A 26 -7.32 39.14 20.81
N LEU A 27 -6.93 38.96 19.54
CA LEU A 27 -7.82 39.06 18.39
C LEU A 27 -8.93 38.02 18.42
N ASP A 28 -8.61 36.77 18.77
CA ASP A 28 -9.58 35.67 18.90
C ASP A 28 -10.65 35.93 19.98
N ARG A 29 -10.32 36.76 20.98
CA ARG A 29 -11.23 37.15 22.07
C ARG A 29 -12.07 38.39 21.77
N THR A 30 -11.62 39.25 20.86
CA THR A 30 -12.16 40.61 20.74
C THR A 30 -12.75 40.93 19.37
N ASP A 31 -12.29 40.27 18.29
CA ASP A 31 -12.71 40.58 16.93
C ASP A 31 -13.53 39.44 16.29
N PRO A 32 -14.85 39.61 16.09
CA PRO A 32 -15.71 38.64 15.39
C PRO A 32 -15.32 38.36 13.94
N ARG A 33 -14.57 39.26 13.28
CA ARG A 33 -14.04 39.03 11.92
C ARG A 33 -12.86 38.06 11.93
N HIS A 34 -12.12 38.04 13.03
CA HIS A 34 -10.97 37.16 13.23
C HIS A 34 -11.38 35.81 13.82
N ASN A 35 -12.34 35.81 14.75
CA ASN A 35 -12.95 34.61 15.30
C ASN A 35 -14.48 34.62 15.13
N PRO A 36 -15.00 34.02 14.04
CA PRO A 36 -16.44 33.90 13.79
C PRO A 36 -17.20 33.11 14.87
N ASN A 37 -16.49 32.42 15.77
CA ASN A 37 -17.09 31.63 16.84
C ASN A 37 -17.36 32.42 18.11
N LEU A 38 -16.98 33.71 18.19
CA LEU A 38 -17.13 34.53 19.39
C LEU A 38 -18.56 34.55 19.95
N ASN A 39 -19.56 34.52 19.07
CA ASN A 39 -20.99 34.56 19.43
C ASN A 39 -21.75 33.31 18.99
N ARG A 40 -21.05 32.21 18.69
CA ARG A 40 -21.64 31.00 18.12
C ARG A 40 -21.70 29.91 19.19
N ASP A 41 -22.81 29.18 19.20
CA ASP A 41 -22.98 28.06 20.13
C ASP A 41 -22.03 26.90 19.77
N GLN A 42 -21.48 26.22 20.76
CA GLN A 42 -20.61 25.06 20.60
C GLN A 42 -21.37 23.83 20.08
N SER A 43 -22.71 23.84 20.21
CA SER A 43 -23.57 22.81 19.63
C SER A 43 -23.71 22.93 18.10
N ASP A 44 -23.40 24.09 17.51
CA ASP A 44 -23.42 24.32 16.06
C ASP A 44 -22.21 23.62 15.39
N PRO A 45 -22.41 22.71 14.43
CA PRO A 45 -21.31 22.09 13.67
C PRO A 45 -20.35 23.12 13.04
N GLU A 46 -20.83 24.30 12.64
CA GLU A 46 -19.99 25.35 12.03
C GLU A 46 -18.99 25.94 13.03
N PHE A 47 -19.26 25.86 14.34
CA PHE A 47 -18.29 26.21 15.38
C PHE A 47 -17.03 25.34 15.23
N TRP A 48 -17.19 24.03 15.14
CA TRP A 48 -16.08 23.09 15.00
C TRP A 48 -15.37 23.21 13.66
N TYR A 49 -16.10 23.46 12.57
CA TYR A 49 -15.49 23.71 11.26
C TYR A 49 -14.63 24.97 11.24
N SER A 50 -15.09 26.06 11.84
CA SER A 50 -14.33 27.31 11.97
C SER A 50 -13.08 27.11 12.84
N ALA A 51 -13.21 26.39 13.97
CA ALA A 51 -12.09 26.09 14.85
C ALA A 51 -11.00 25.25 14.17
N ALA A 52 -11.40 24.26 13.36
CA ALA A 52 -10.50 23.43 12.56
C ALA A 52 -9.83 24.22 11.41
N ARG A 53 -10.44 25.31 10.92
CA ARG A 53 -9.88 26.13 9.84
C ARG A 53 -8.77 27.08 10.29
N LYS A 54 -8.59 27.31 11.60
CA LYS A 54 -7.54 28.18 12.13
C LYS A 54 -6.16 27.73 11.67
N PRO A 55 -5.23 28.65 11.34
CA PRO A 55 -3.91 28.30 10.82
C PRO A 55 -3.11 27.35 11.74
N LEU A 56 -3.17 27.56 13.06
CA LEU A 56 -2.51 26.71 14.04
C LEU A 56 -3.14 25.31 14.09
N SER A 57 -4.49 25.22 14.12
CA SER A 57 -5.21 23.94 14.07
C SER A 57 -4.85 23.15 12.80
N LYS A 58 -4.82 23.81 11.63
CA LYS A 58 -4.39 23.18 10.37
C LYS A 58 -2.95 22.67 10.44
N ALA A 59 -2.05 23.41 11.08
CA ALA A 59 -0.66 23.00 11.23
C ALA A 59 -0.52 21.77 12.14
N ILE A 60 -1.26 21.73 13.25
CA ILE A 60 -1.33 20.58 14.16
C ILE A 60 -1.87 19.35 13.42
N LEU A 61 -3.03 19.48 12.76
CA LEU A 61 -3.66 18.38 12.01
C LEU A 61 -2.73 17.81 10.92
N ARG A 62 -2.01 18.66 10.18
CA ARG A 62 -1.02 18.19 9.19
C ARG A 62 0.13 17.44 9.84
N SER A 63 0.59 17.90 11.00
CA SER A 63 1.66 17.21 11.74
C SER A 63 1.16 15.86 12.25
N GLU A 64 -0.04 15.79 12.80
CA GLU A 64 -0.66 14.54 13.27
C GLU A 64 -0.81 13.55 12.12
N GLN A 65 -1.40 13.96 11.00
CA GLN A 65 -1.55 13.12 9.81
C GLN A 65 -0.21 12.61 9.28
N TYR A 66 0.83 13.45 9.29
CA TYR A 66 2.17 13.04 8.89
C TYR A 66 2.71 11.93 9.81
N TRP A 67 2.57 12.10 11.12
CA TRP A 67 3.03 11.11 12.11
C TRP A 67 2.17 9.84 12.10
N GLU A 68 0.87 9.93 11.84
CA GLU A 68 -0.01 8.77 11.63
C GLU A 68 0.44 7.94 10.45
N LYS A 69 0.61 8.56 9.28
CA LYS A 69 1.13 7.86 8.08
C LYS A 69 2.47 7.18 8.35
N ARG A 70 3.35 7.84 9.11
CA ARG A 70 4.65 7.29 9.47
C ARG A 70 4.54 6.10 10.43
N ARG A 71 3.65 6.19 11.43
CA ARG A 71 3.34 5.07 12.34
C ARG A 71 2.76 3.89 11.59
N GLU A 72 1.83 4.12 10.66
CA GLU A 72 1.29 3.06 9.80
C GLU A 72 2.39 2.38 8.98
N LEU A 73 3.29 3.17 8.40
CA LEU A 73 4.41 2.65 7.61
C LEU A 73 5.35 1.82 8.48
N TRP A 74 5.66 2.28 9.70
CA TRP A 74 6.46 1.53 10.66
C TRP A 74 5.77 0.24 11.12
N ALA A 75 4.46 0.29 11.40
CA ALA A 75 3.69 -0.90 11.75
C ALA A 75 3.72 -1.94 10.62
N LYS A 76 3.59 -1.50 9.36
CA LYS A 76 3.73 -2.37 8.18
C LYS A 76 5.13 -2.96 8.05
N GLN A 77 6.17 -2.16 8.25
CA GLN A 77 7.56 -2.62 8.21
C GLN A 77 7.86 -3.63 9.32
N TYR A 78 7.41 -3.35 10.54
CA TYR A 78 7.56 -4.24 11.68
C TYR A 78 6.84 -5.57 11.45
N ALA A 79 5.57 -5.52 11.01
CA ALA A 79 4.80 -6.72 10.68
C ALA A 79 5.51 -7.55 9.59
N ARG A 80 6.06 -6.90 8.55
CA ARG A 80 6.83 -7.58 7.50
C ARG A 80 8.07 -8.27 8.06
N VAL A 81 8.85 -7.60 8.91
CA VAL A 81 10.04 -8.21 9.52
C VAL A 81 9.67 -9.39 10.42
N ASN A 82 8.59 -9.26 11.19
CA ASN A 82 8.12 -10.33 12.06
C ASN A 82 7.66 -11.56 11.25
N ASP A 83 6.90 -11.36 10.17
CA ASP A 83 6.50 -12.43 9.24
C ASP A 83 7.72 -13.12 8.61
N LEU A 84 8.73 -12.35 8.20
CA LEU A 84 9.99 -12.92 7.67
C LEU A 84 10.73 -13.74 8.72
N ASN A 85 10.76 -13.31 9.98
CA ASN A 85 11.40 -14.06 11.05
C ASN A 85 10.67 -15.36 11.35
N GLN A 86 9.33 -15.34 11.42
CA GLN A 86 8.52 -16.55 11.60
C GLN A 86 8.72 -17.54 10.46
N LYS A 87 8.78 -17.06 9.21
CA LYS A 87 9.08 -17.92 8.05
C LYS A 87 10.47 -18.52 8.11
N ARG A 88 11.48 -17.77 8.59
CA ARG A 88 12.84 -18.30 8.76
C ARG A 88 12.90 -19.42 9.78
N GLU A 89 12.21 -19.26 10.91
CA GLU A 89 12.09 -20.28 11.95
C GLU A 89 11.43 -21.54 11.39
N MET A 90 10.27 -21.39 10.77
CA MET A 90 9.56 -22.50 10.11
C MET A 90 10.41 -23.21 9.05
N ILE A 91 11.12 -22.46 8.19
CA ILE A 91 12.00 -23.04 7.17
C ILE A 91 13.18 -23.77 7.83
N ALA A 92 13.75 -23.23 8.92
CA ALA A 92 14.84 -23.87 9.64
C ALA A 92 14.40 -25.23 10.21
N ASP A 93 13.22 -25.29 10.82
CA ASP A 93 12.64 -26.53 11.36
C ASP A 93 12.40 -27.56 10.25
N LEU A 94 11.77 -27.15 9.13
CA LEU A 94 11.50 -28.03 8.00
C LEU A 94 12.78 -28.51 7.29
N LEU A 95 13.86 -27.73 7.37
CA LEU A 95 15.15 -28.14 6.83
C LEU A 95 15.79 -29.26 7.65
N GLU A 96 15.42 -29.47 8.92
CA GLU A 96 15.98 -30.55 9.74
C GLU A 96 15.66 -31.94 9.17
N ASP A 97 14.52 -32.10 8.52
CA ASP A 97 14.10 -33.36 7.89
C ASP A 97 14.75 -33.62 6.52
N CYS A 98 15.44 -32.63 5.95
CA CYS A 98 16.06 -32.75 4.63
C CYS A 98 17.42 -33.48 4.69
N SER A 99 17.83 -34.04 3.55
CA SER A 99 19.13 -34.69 3.38
C SER A 99 20.30 -33.73 3.65
N ASN A 100 21.42 -34.33 4.04
CA ASN A 100 22.66 -33.59 4.29
C ASN A 100 23.20 -32.87 3.04
N GLU A 101 22.88 -33.37 1.84
CA GLU A 101 23.28 -32.75 0.58
C GLU A 101 22.53 -31.45 0.34
N ALA A 102 21.21 -31.45 0.51
CA ALA A 102 20.39 -30.23 0.43
C ALA A 102 20.83 -29.18 1.46
N LYS A 103 21.12 -29.60 2.71
CA LYS A 103 21.66 -28.72 3.75
C LYS A 103 23.01 -28.11 3.37
N ARG A 104 23.93 -28.90 2.81
CA ARG A 104 25.25 -28.42 2.32
C ARG A 104 25.10 -27.46 1.13
N LEU A 105 24.08 -27.65 0.31
CA LEU A 105 23.78 -26.75 -0.80
C LEU A 105 23.31 -25.38 -0.28
N LEU A 106 22.40 -25.39 0.70
CA LEU A 106 21.70 -24.20 1.19
C LEU A 106 22.47 -23.40 2.25
N ALA A 107 23.23 -24.05 3.13
CA ALA A 107 23.95 -23.40 4.22
C ALA A 107 24.73 -22.12 3.83
N PRO A 108 25.52 -22.09 2.73
CA PRO A 108 26.26 -20.87 2.35
C PRO A 108 25.38 -19.73 1.83
N ILE A 109 24.19 -20.05 1.31
CA ILE A 109 23.30 -19.11 0.61
C ILE A 109 22.07 -18.71 1.44
N LEU A 110 21.83 -19.35 2.59
CA LEU A 110 20.64 -19.12 3.44
C LEU A 110 20.57 -17.70 4.02
N LYS A 111 21.73 -17.04 4.16
CA LYS A 111 21.83 -15.66 4.64
C LYS A 111 21.21 -14.63 3.68
N TYR A 112 21.02 -14.98 2.40
CA TYR A 112 20.48 -14.08 1.40
C TYR A 112 18.95 -14.13 1.37
N SER A 113 18.30 -12.96 1.32
CA SER A 113 16.84 -12.86 1.30
C SER A 113 16.20 -13.56 0.09
N VAL A 114 16.89 -13.59 -1.06
CA VAL A 114 16.38 -14.30 -2.25
C VAL A 114 16.21 -15.80 -2.00
N THR A 115 17.15 -16.43 -1.29
CA THR A 115 17.06 -17.84 -0.93
C THR A 115 15.86 -18.10 -0.04
N GLN A 116 15.62 -17.22 0.95
CA GLN A 116 14.48 -17.31 1.86
C GLN A 116 13.14 -17.19 1.11
N THR A 117 13.05 -16.27 0.14
CA THR A 117 11.87 -16.13 -0.72
C THR A 117 11.62 -17.40 -1.54
N VAL A 118 12.66 -17.96 -2.16
CA VAL A 118 12.54 -19.19 -2.96
C VAL A 118 12.13 -20.39 -2.10
N LEU A 119 12.73 -20.55 -0.92
CA LEU A 119 12.37 -21.60 0.03
C LEU A 119 10.94 -21.42 0.55
N GLY A 120 10.52 -20.19 0.85
CA GLY A 120 9.14 -19.89 1.22
C GLY A 120 8.13 -20.29 0.14
N ASP A 121 8.44 -20.03 -1.14
CA ASP A 121 7.60 -20.44 -2.26
C ASP A 121 7.64 -21.98 -2.48
N MET A 122 8.68 -22.68 -2.03
CA MET A 122 8.69 -24.15 -1.97
C MET A 122 7.81 -24.68 -0.84
N VAL A 123 7.79 -24.04 0.34
CA VAL A 123 6.88 -24.40 1.43
C VAL A 123 5.42 -24.23 1.00
N VAL A 124 5.09 -23.11 0.37
CA VAL A 124 3.72 -22.89 -0.16
C VAL A 124 3.35 -23.98 -1.16
N ARG A 125 4.26 -24.34 -2.08
CA ARG A 125 4.02 -25.43 -3.03
C ARG A 125 3.81 -26.79 -2.37
N ALA A 126 4.55 -27.07 -1.29
CA ALA A 126 4.39 -28.29 -0.51
C ALA A 126 3.02 -28.36 0.15
N ILE A 127 2.58 -27.25 0.77
CA ILE A 127 1.23 -27.12 1.36
C ILE A 127 0.14 -27.27 0.29
N ASP A 128 0.27 -26.57 -0.84
CA ASP A 128 -0.72 -26.59 -1.92
C ASP A 128 -0.85 -27.97 -2.58
N SER A 129 0.24 -28.76 -2.57
CA SER A 129 0.30 -30.09 -3.18
C SER A 129 0.08 -31.23 -2.18
N ASP A 130 -0.13 -30.92 -0.90
CA ASP A 130 -0.22 -31.89 0.21
C ASP A 130 0.99 -32.85 0.27
N GLN A 131 2.18 -32.31 0.00
CA GLN A 131 3.45 -33.04 0.01
C GLN A 131 4.35 -32.57 1.16
N ALA A 132 5.24 -33.43 1.61
CA ALA A 132 6.22 -33.04 2.62
C ALA A 132 7.25 -32.06 2.01
N PHE A 133 7.72 -31.10 2.82
CA PHE A 133 8.66 -30.09 2.34
C PHE A 133 9.95 -30.68 1.77
N HIS A 134 10.50 -31.73 2.40
CA HIS A 134 11.72 -32.37 1.94
C HIS A 134 11.55 -33.00 0.54
N GLU A 135 10.39 -33.57 0.22
CA GLU A 135 10.10 -34.14 -1.09
C GLU A 135 10.11 -33.06 -2.19
N VAL A 136 9.49 -31.91 -1.89
CA VAL A 136 9.45 -30.77 -2.82
C VAL A 136 10.82 -30.13 -2.98
N LEU A 137 11.60 -30.02 -1.91
CA LEU A 137 12.94 -29.43 -1.91
C LEU A 137 13.94 -30.29 -2.70
N GLU A 138 13.88 -31.61 -2.49
CA GLU A 138 14.79 -32.59 -3.10
C GLU A 138 14.36 -33.03 -4.50
N ALA A 139 13.20 -32.56 -4.98
CA ALA A 139 12.81 -32.70 -6.37
C ALA A 139 13.92 -32.14 -7.30
N PRO A 140 14.21 -32.82 -8.43
CA PRO A 140 15.32 -32.43 -9.31
C PRO A 140 15.19 -31.00 -9.84
N ASP A 141 13.96 -30.55 -10.11
CA ASP A 141 13.69 -29.19 -10.56
C ASP A 141 14.00 -28.15 -9.47
N SER A 142 13.65 -28.44 -8.22
CA SER A 142 13.93 -27.57 -7.07
C SER A 142 15.43 -27.48 -6.80
N LEU A 143 16.13 -28.61 -6.82
CA LEU A 143 17.59 -28.64 -6.68
C LEU A 143 18.29 -27.88 -7.80
N ALA A 144 17.85 -28.04 -9.05
CA ALA A 144 18.42 -27.29 -10.18
C ALA A 144 18.27 -25.76 -10.01
N VAL A 145 17.13 -25.31 -9.47
CA VAL A 145 16.91 -23.88 -9.15
C VAL A 145 17.87 -23.42 -8.04
N LEU A 146 18.02 -24.20 -6.97
CA LEU A 146 18.89 -23.86 -5.83
C LEU A 146 20.37 -23.88 -6.20
N GLU A 147 20.81 -24.83 -7.02
CA GLU A 147 22.15 -24.86 -7.57
C GLU A 147 22.41 -23.66 -8.48
N GLY A 148 21.46 -23.33 -9.36
CA GLY A 148 21.55 -22.16 -10.22
C GLY A 148 21.67 -20.86 -9.40
N LEU A 149 20.88 -20.76 -8.33
CA LEU A 149 20.94 -19.63 -7.40
C LEU A 149 22.31 -19.56 -6.72
N ARG A 150 22.80 -20.68 -6.19
CA ARG A 150 24.12 -20.77 -5.56
C ARG A 150 25.24 -20.36 -6.51
N ARG A 151 25.28 -20.91 -7.72
CA ARG A 151 26.34 -20.59 -8.70
C ARG A 151 26.39 -19.10 -9.01
N LYS A 152 25.22 -18.44 -9.15
CA LYS A 152 25.15 -16.99 -9.40
C LYS A 152 25.60 -16.16 -8.20
N ILE A 153 25.20 -16.57 -6.99
CA ILE A 153 25.60 -15.90 -5.75
C ILE A 153 27.09 -16.08 -5.48
N ASP A 154 27.62 -17.29 -5.64
CA ASP A 154 29.03 -17.57 -5.45
C ASP A 154 29.90 -16.77 -6.45
N ALA A 155 29.39 -16.52 -7.66
CA ALA A 155 30.09 -15.72 -8.68
C ALA A 155 30.03 -14.20 -8.45
N GLY A 156 28.89 -13.67 -7.99
CA GLY A 156 28.65 -12.22 -7.92
C GLY A 156 28.40 -11.65 -6.52
N GLY A 157 28.46 -12.47 -5.48
CA GLY A 157 28.31 -12.09 -4.08
C GLY A 157 26.97 -11.41 -3.78
N GLU A 158 27.03 -10.38 -2.92
CA GLU A 158 25.85 -9.64 -2.44
C GLU A 158 25.11 -8.90 -3.56
N PHE A 159 25.84 -8.33 -4.52
CA PHE A 159 25.23 -7.60 -5.64
C PHE A 159 24.40 -8.53 -6.52
N ALA A 160 24.91 -9.72 -6.84
CA ALA A 160 24.15 -10.71 -7.60
C ALA A 160 22.94 -11.22 -6.82
N ALA A 161 23.05 -11.42 -5.51
CA ALA A 161 21.91 -11.83 -4.68
C ALA A 161 20.80 -10.76 -4.67
N ALA A 162 21.15 -9.48 -4.60
CA ALA A 162 20.19 -8.38 -4.68
C ALA A 162 19.53 -8.31 -6.07
N ALA A 163 20.31 -8.38 -7.15
CA ALA A 163 19.77 -8.40 -8.51
C ALA A 163 18.82 -9.58 -8.76
N LEU A 164 19.16 -10.77 -8.22
CA LEU A 164 18.28 -11.94 -8.29
C LEU A 164 16.98 -11.75 -7.52
N LEU A 165 17.03 -11.10 -6.35
CA LEU A 165 15.82 -10.78 -5.60
C LEU A 165 14.91 -9.85 -6.41
N ASP A 166 15.47 -8.80 -7.01
CA ASP A 166 14.72 -7.84 -7.83
C ASP A 166 14.09 -8.52 -9.06
N GLU A 167 14.84 -9.37 -9.76
CA GLU A 167 14.31 -10.17 -10.88
C GLU A 167 13.17 -11.09 -10.43
N TYR A 168 13.32 -11.72 -9.27
CA TYR A 168 12.33 -12.64 -8.72
C TYR A 168 11.04 -11.90 -8.32
N GLU A 169 11.17 -10.78 -7.60
CA GLU A 169 10.06 -9.93 -7.21
C GLU A 169 9.34 -9.34 -8.44
N ALA A 170 10.07 -8.94 -9.48
CA ALA A 170 9.49 -8.47 -10.73
C ALA A 170 8.66 -9.57 -11.42
N ARG A 171 9.19 -10.79 -11.53
CA ARG A 171 8.46 -11.94 -12.10
C ARG A 171 7.21 -12.27 -11.28
N ARG A 172 7.33 -12.31 -9.96
CA ARG A 172 6.21 -12.57 -9.06
C ARG A 172 5.14 -11.48 -9.16
N GLY A 173 5.56 -10.22 -9.26
CA GLY A 173 4.66 -9.08 -9.48
C GLY A 173 3.89 -9.19 -10.79
N LEU A 174 4.55 -9.58 -11.89
CA LEU A 174 3.90 -9.82 -13.18
C LEU A 174 2.88 -10.97 -13.11
N LEU A 175 3.21 -12.08 -12.42
CA LEU A 175 2.29 -13.19 -12.21
C LEU A 175 1.10 -12.81 -11.33
N ALA A 176 1.31 -12.00 -10.29
CA ALA A 176 0.23 -11.50 -9.44
C ALA A 176 -0.71 -10.58 -10.24
N GLN A 177 -0.15 -9.69 -11.08
CA GLN A 177 -0.94 -8.83 -11.96
C GLN A 177 -1.71 -9.63 -13.02
N SER A 178 -1.11 -10.67 -13.61
CA SER A 178 -1.80 -11.50 -14.59
C SER A 178 -2.93 -12.30 -13.96
N LYS A 179 -2.72 -12.87 -12.76
CA LYS A 179 -3.77 -13.52 -11.98
C LYS A 179 -4.87 -12.55 -11.57
N ALA A 180 -4.52 -11.34 -11.12
CA ALA A 180 -5.51 -10.31 -10.77
C ALA A 180 -6.35 -9.89 -11.98
N LYS A 181 -5.73 -9.73 -13.16
CA LYS A 181 -6.45 -9.46 -14.41
C LYS A 181 -7.35 -10.63 -14.84
N ALA A 182 -6.91 -11.87 -14.65
CA ALA A 182 -7.72 -13.05 -14.95
C ALA A 182 -8.92 -13.19 -14.00
N LEU A 183 -8.73 -12.93 -12.71
CA LEU A 183 -9.77 -12.96 -11.67
C LEU A 183 -10.75 -11.78 -11.77
N ALA A 184 -10.29 -10.61 -12.24
CA ALA A 184 -11.14 -9.45 -12.48
C ALA A 184 -12.08 -9.64 -13.69
N GLY A 185 -11.97 -10.75 -14.45
CA GLY A 185 -12.70 -10.98 -15.69
C GLY A 185 -12.27 -10.00 -16.80
N PRO A 186 -12.92 -10.03 -17.98
CA PRO A 186 -12.92 -8.83 -18.81
C PRO A 186 -13.43 -7.71 -17.89
N GLY A 187 -12.62 -6.68 -17.67
CA GLY A 187 -12.98 -5.57 -16.79
C GLY A 187 -14.38 -5.04 -17.14
N PRO A 188 -15.05 -4.30 -16.22
CA PRO A 188 -16.32 -3.66 -16.59
C PRO A 188 -16.09 -2.99 -17.93
N GLU A 189 -16.84 -3.43 -18.96
CA GLU A 189 -16.74 -2.85 -20.31
C GLU A 189 -16.55 -1.36 -20.09
N GLU A 190 -15.45 -0.78 -20.60
CA GLU A 190 -15.27 0.67 -20.60
C GLU A 190 -16.63 1.25 -20.89
N ARG A 191 -17.19 1.99 -19.91
CA ARG A 191 -18.54 2.55 -19.96
C ARG A 191 -18.72 2.97 -21.41
N LYS A 192 -19.55 2.27 -22.19
CA LYS A 192 -19.80 2.66 -23.58
C LYS A 192 -20.47 4.01 -23.42
N VAL A 193 -19.66 5.07 -23.47
CA VAL A 193 -20.13 6.44 -23.41
C VAL A 193 -20.87 6.56 -24.72
N SER A 194 -22.17 6.31 -24.65
CA SER A 194 -23.08 6.55 -25.77
C SER A 194 -22.81 7.97 -26.21
N ASP A 195 -22.41 8.13 -27.47
CA ASP A 195 -22.14 9.42 -28.09
C ASP A 195 -23.30 10.37 -27.73
N VAL A 196 -22.98 11.64 -27.44
CA VAL A 196 -23.97 12.67 -27.11
C VAL A 196 -25.06 12.72 -28.18
N GLN A 197 -24.72 12.40 -29.42
CA GLN A 197 -25.68 12.26 -30.52
C GLN A 197 -26.69 11.12 -30.31
N THR A 198 -26.25 9.96 -29.81
CA THR A 198 -27.11 8.82 -29.51
C THR A 198 -28.06 9.13 -28.35
N VAL A 199 -27.57 9.81 -27.31
CA VAL A 199 -28.40 10.24 -26.18
C VAL A 199 -29.45 11.27 -26.63
N ALA A 200 -29.06 12.23 -27.48
CA ALA A 200 -29.99 13.21 -28.04
C ALA A 200 -31.07 12.56 -28.90
N ALA A 201 -30.71 11.57 -29.73
CA ALA A 201 -31.66 10.83 -30.56
C ALA A 201 -32.68 10.06 -29.69
N MET A 202 -32.24 9.41 -28.62
CA MET A 202 -33.13 8.70 -27.70
C MET A 202 -34.07 9.65 -26.95
N LEU A 203 -33.59 10.80 -26.49
CA LEU A 203 -34.42 11.81 -25.82
C LEU A 203 -35.47 12.41 -26.76
N ASN A 204 -35.08 12.70 -28.01
CA ASN A 204 -36.00 13.20 -29.03
C ASN A 204 -37.06 12.16 -29.39
N TRP A 205 -36.68 10.87 -29.47
CA TRP A 205 -37.63 9.78 -29.69
C TRP A 205 -38.63 9.66 -28.53
N GLY A 206 -38.15 9.72 -27.28
CA GLY A 206 -39.01 9.72 -26.10
C GLY A 206 -40.00 10.89 -26.08
N GLN A 207 -39.55 12.10 -26.45
CA GLN A 207 -40.45 13.25 -26.59
C GLN A 207 -41.48 13.07 -27.72
N LYS A 208 -41.08 12.46 -28.84
CA LYS A 208 -42.00 12.15 -29.93
C LYS A 208 -43.08 11.16 -29.48
N CYS A 209 -42.70 10.04 -28.86
CA CYS A 209 -43.67 9.07 -28.33
C CYS A 209 -44.63 9.70 -27.31
N LYS A 210 -44.13 10.60 -26.45
CA LYS A 210 -44.98 11.34 -25.51
C LYS A 210 -45.97 12.27 -26.23
N LYS A 211 -45.54 12.94 -27.30
CA LYS A 211 -46.39 13.85 -28.08
C LYS A 211 -47.44 13.08 -28.87
N ASP A 212 -47.04 11.99 -29.53
CA ASP A 212 -47.94 11.12 -30.30
C ASP A 212 -48.97 10.48 -29.35
N GLY A 213 -48.54 10.01 -28.18
CA GLY A 213 -49.44 9.48 -27.14
C GLY A 213 -50.32 10.53 -26.46
N MET A 214 -50.12 11.84 -26.67
CA MET A 214 -51.04 12.89 -26.21
C MET A 214 -52.04 13.28 -27.31
N LEU A 215 -51.68 13.08 -28.58
CA LEU A 215 -52.54 13.29 -29.75
C LEU A 215 -53.59 12.19 -29.92
N GLU A 216 -53.30 10.96 -29.50
CA GLU A 216 -54.27 9.84 -29.54
C GLU A 216 -55.38 9.96 -28.47
N TRP A 217 -55.29 10.94 -27.57
CA TRP A 217 -56.26 11.16 -26.48
C TRP A 217 -57.03 12.49 -26.59
N GLU A 218 -56.85 13.24 -27.68
CA GLU A 218 -57.71 14.37 -28.11
C GLU A 218 -58.70 13.91 -29.19
#